data_AF-A0A965UV80-F1
#
_entry.id   AF-A0A965UV80-F1
#
_cell.length_a   1.000
_cell.length_b   1.000
_cell.length_c   1.000
_cell.angle_alpha   90.00
_cell.angle_beta   90.00
_cell.angle_gamma   90.00
#
_symmetry.space_group_name_H-M   'P 1'
#
loop_
_entity.id
_entity.type
_entity.pdbx_description
1 polymer ?
#
loop_
_entity_poly.entity_id
_entity_poly.type
_entity_poly.pdbx_seq_one_letter_code
_entity_poly.pdbx_strand_id
1 'polypeptide(L)' 'EAFPPDKRKRDLDNVLKSLLDALTHANVWDDDSQIDDLRIYRNIVAGMVKVRLYETT' A
#
# COMPACT_ATOMS: atom_id res chain seq x y z
N GLU A 1 -4.36 -1.12 3.90
CA GLU A 1 -4.21 -1.44 5.34
C GLU A 1 -2.88 -2.14 5.58
N ALA A 2 -2.04 -1.60 6.46
CA ALA A 2 -0.73 -2.21 6.77
C ALA A 2 -0.79 -3.04 8.06
N PHE A 3 -0.63 -4.35 7.95
CA PHE A 3 -0.56 -5.28 9.07
C PHE A 3 0.91 -5.62 9.32
N PRO A 4 1.61 -4.92 10.22
CA PRO A 4 3.03 -5.15 10.42
C PRO A 4 3.29 -6.60 10.88
N PRO A 5 4.48 -7.15 10.60
CA PRO A 5 4.82 -8.52 11.03
C PRO A 5 5.15 -8.61 12.52
N ASP A 6 5.46 -7.49 13.17
CA ASP A 6 5.81 -7.42 14.58
C ASP A 6 5.55 -5.99 15.12
N LYS A 7 5.82 -5.78 16.42
CA LYS A 7 5.59 -4.50 17.11
C LYS A 7 6.73 -3.48 16.97
N ARG A 8 7.76 -3.74 16.15
CA ARG A 8 8.85 -2.76 15.93
C ARG A 8 8.32 -1.52 15.23
N LYS A 9 8.87 -0.36 15.61
CA LYS A 9 8.61 0.92 14.94
C LYS A 9 9.06 0.83 13.48
N ARG A 10 8.17 1.20 12.56
CA ARG A 10 8.40 1.30 11.11
C ARG A 10 7.59 2.44 10.56
N ASP A 11 8.16 3.18 9.64
CA ASP A 11 7.44 4.21 8.91
C ASP A 11 6.53 3.55 7.86
N LEU A 12 5.30 4.07 7.72
CA LEU A 12 4.30 3.48 6.83
C LEU A 12 4.60 3.77 5.36
N ASP A 13 5.23 4.91 5.09
CA ASP A 13 5.67 5.33 3.76
C ASP A 13 6.66 4.35 3.12
N ASN A 14 7.56 3.75 3.92
CA ASN A 14 8.50 2.74 3.42
C ASN A 14 7.79 1.49 2.88
N VAL A 15 6.70 1.06 3.55
CA VAL A 15 5.87 -0.06 3.09
C VAL A 15 5.02 0.36 1.90
N LEU A 16 4.55 1.61 1.89
CA LEU A 16 3.73 2.15 0.82
C LEU A 16 4.53 2.26 -0.48
N LYS A 17 5.74 2.80 -0.43
CA LYS A 17 6.59 3.03 -1.61
C LYS A 17 6.89 1.73 -2.36
N SER A 18 7.38 0.71 -1.65
CA SER A 18 7.68 -0.58 -2.28
C SER A 18 6.44 -1.30 -2.80
N LEU A 19 5.29 -1.09 -2.16
CA LEU A 19 4.02 -1.63 -2.62
C LEU A 19 3.57 -0.98 -3.93
N LEU A 20 3.63 0.36 -4.02
CA LEU A 20 3.26 1.08 -5.25
C LEU A 20 4.15 0.65 -6.41
N ASP A 21 5.47 0.61 -6.21
CA ASP A 21 6.43 0.12 -7.21
C ASP A 21 6.05 -1.29 -7.70
N ALA A 22 5.73 -2.20 -6.77
CA ALA A 22 5.35 -3.57 -7.11
C ALA A 22 4.02 -3.67 -7.88
N LEU A 23 3.05 -2.83 -7.56
CA LEU A 23 1.75 -2.80 -8.25
C LEU A 23 1.89 -2.23 -9.67
N THR A 24 2.70 -1.19 -9.86
CA THR A 24 3.06 -0.65 -11.19
C THR A 24 3.79 -1.72 -12.00
N HIS A 25 4.81 -2.38 -11.43
CA HIS A 25 5.53 -3.47 -12.11
C HIS A 25 4.62 -4.67 -12.46
N ALA A 26 3.56 -4.90 -11.70
CA ALA A 26 2.57 -5.93 -11.97
C ALA A 26 1.48 -5.50 -12.97
N ASN A 27 1.53 -4.27 -13.50
CA ASN A 27 0.53 -3.68 -14.38
C ASN A 27 -0.88 -3.68 -13.78
N VAL A 28 -1.01 -3.43 -12.47
CA VAL A 28 -2.33 -3.24 -11.82
C VAL A 28 -2.99 -1.93 -12.26
N TRP A 29 -2.16 -0.92 -12.54
CA TRP A 29 -2.45 0.33 -13.23
C TRP A 29 -1.28 0.61 -14.18
N ASP A 30 -1.38 1.64 -15.03
CA ASP A 30 -0.31 2.02 -15.96
C ASP A 30 0.82 2.76 -15.23
N ASP A 31 0.45 3.70 -14.36
CA ASP A 31 1.39 4.54 -13.63
C ASP A 31 0.81 4.97 -12.27
N ASP A 32 1.66 5.18 -11.25
CA ASP A 32 1.20 5.58 -9.92
C ASP A 32 0.67 7.03 -9.89
N SER A 33 0.94 7.84 -10.92
CA SER A 33 0.30 9.14 -11.13
C SER A 33 -1.21 9.08 -11.32
N GLN A 34 -1.80 7.90 -11.59
CA GLN A 34 -3.25 7.70 -11.67
C GLN A 34 -3.94 7.70 -10.30
N ILE A 35 -3.18 7.71 -9.20
CA ILE A 35 -3.75 7.63 -7.85
C ILE A 35 -4.10 9.03 -7.34
N ASP A 36 -5.38 9.38 -7.39
CA ASP A 36 -5.90 10.66 -6.88
C ASP A 36 -6.09 10.69 -5.34
N ASP A 37 -6.48 9.56 -4.73
CA ASP A 37 -6.65 9.43 -3.26
C ASP A 37 -5.92 8.17 -2.76
N LEU A 38 -4.89 8.39 -1.95
CA LEU A 38 -4.08 7.32 -1.35
C LEU A 38 -4.19 7.33 0.18
N ARG A 39 -4.73 6.23 0.74
CA ARG A 39 -4.89 6.06 2.18
C ARG A 39 -4.15 4.85 2.72
N ILE A 40 -3.30 5.09 3.72
CA ILE A 40 -2.65 4.04 4.49
C ILE A 40 -2.82 4.28 5.98
N TYR A 41 -3.05 3.21 6.72
CA TYR A 41 -3.08 3.21 8.18
C TYR A 41 -2.58 1.87 8.70
N ARG A 42 -2.06 1.89 9.93
CA ARG A 42 -1.56 0.71 10.63
C ARG A 42 -2.73 -0.06 11.22
N ASN A 43 -2.67 -1.39 11.10
CA ASN A 43 -3.62 -2.32 11.69
C ASN A 43 -2.89 -3.29 12.64
N ILE A 44 -3.55 -4.37 13.07
CA ILE A 44 -3.00 -5.40 13.96
C ILE A 44 -1.80 -6.13 13.34
N VAL A 45 -1.04 -6.85 14.17
CA VAL A 45 0.12 -7.63 13.73
C VAL A 45 -0.35 -8.88 12.99
N ALA A 46 -0.06 -8.98 11.69
CA ALA A 46 -0.40 -10.14 10.86
C ALA A 46 0.55 -10.37 9.66
N GLY A 47 1.52 -9.48 9.40
CA GLY A 47 2.53 -9.69 8.36
C GLY A 47 2.01 -9.62 6.92
N MET A 48 1.11 -8.68 6.62
CA MET A 48 0.58 -8.50 5.27
C MET A 48 0.19 -7.05 4.98
N VAL A 49 -0.05 -6.73 3.71
CA VAL A 49 -0.74 -5.50 3.30
C VAL A 49 -2.01 -5.88 2.56
N LYS A 50 -3.14 -5.34 3.01
CA LYS A 50 -4.43 -5.51 2.32
C LYS A 50 -4.70 -4.25 1.49
N VAL A 51 -4.79 -4.43 0.18
CA VAL A 51 -5.04 -3.36 -0.80
C VAL A 51 -6.51 -3.37 -1.21
N ARG A 52 -7.10 -2.19 -1.39
CA ARG A 52 -8.41 -1.99 -2.02
C ARG A 52 -8.24 -0.89 -3.05
N LEU A 53 -8.79 -1.11 -4.24
CA LEU A 53 -8.78 -0.17 -5.35
C LEU A 53 -10.21 0.22 -5.67
N TYR A 54 -10.41 1.48 -6.01
CA TYR A 54 -11.68 2.04 -6.40
C TYR A 54 -11.44 2.87 -7.66
N GLU A 55 -12.20 2.61 -8.70
CA GLU A 55 -12.17 3.44 -9.91
C GLU A 55 -13.06 4.66 -9.68
N THR A 56 -12.50 5.84 -9.93
CA THR A 56 -13.25 7.09 -10.00
C THR A 56 -13.70 7.30 -11.44
N THR A 57 -15.00 7.50 -11.63
CA THR A 57 -15.62 7.81 -12.94
C THR A 57 -15.60 9.29 -13.22
#